data_AF-X1H438-F1
#
_entry.id   AF-X1H438-F1
#
_cell.length_a   1.000
_cell.length_b   1.000
_cell.length_c   1.000
_cell.angle_alpha   90.00
_cell.angle_beta   90.00
_cell.angle_gamma   90.00
#
_symmetry.space_group_name_H-M   'P 1'
#
loop_
_entity.id
_entity.type
_entity.pdbx_description
1 polymer ?
#
loop_
_entity_poly.entity_id
_entity_poly.type
_entity_poly.pdbx_seq_one_letter_code
_entity_poly.pdbx_strand_id
1 'polypeptide(L)'
;LSLGELRSLAFRFIKDKVSLEYAERYLLWQSVGKLEKPIIILIGGSTGVGKSTIATILANRLNITRVASTDAIREVMRASVPEKLISSLKGSSYNAYKNLTFPPSGAEPVILGFREQVLAVNVGIEAIIERNILEKSDTIIEGAHVVPGYLNLNEYSSRAIVQQVFHSPEVWHMFMST
;
A
#
# COMPACT_ATOMS: atom_id res chain seq x y z
N LEU A 1 -6.39 33.97 20.56
CA LEU A 1 -5.61 33.44 19.43
C LEU A 1 -6.49 32.50 18.62
N SER A 2 -6.84 32.88 17.40
CA SER A 2 -7.51 31.99 16.45
C SER A 2 -6.56 30.89 15.97
N LEU A 3 -7.11 29.81 15.41
CA LEU A 3 -6.31 28.74 14.82
C LEU A 3 -5.40 29.27 13.68
N GLY A 4 -5.86 30.27 12.94
CA GLY A 4 -5.08 30.94 11.90
C GLY A 4 -3.88 31.70 12.48
N GLU A 5 -4.11 32.48 13.54
CA GLU A 5 -3.05 33.23 14.23
C GLU A 5 -2.01 32.30 14.86
N LEU A 6 -2.45 31.19 15.45
CA LEU A 6 -1.54 30.18 16.02
C LEU A 6 -0.68 29.53 14.92
N ARG A 7 -1.26 29.21 13.76
CA ARG A 7 -0.52 28.67 12.61
C ARG A 7 0.52 29.65 12.09
N SER A 8 0.16 30.93 11.94
CA SER A 8 1.10 31.97 11.50
C SER A 8 2.20 32.23 12.52
N LEU A 9 1.91 32.10 13.82
CA LEU A 9 2.92 32.19 14.88
C LEU A 9 3.88 30.99 14.85
N ALA A 10 3.35 29.78 14.75
CA ALA A 10 4.14 28.55 14.65
C ALA A 10 5.05 28.56 13.41
N PHE A 11 4.52 28.96 12.25
CA PHE A 11 5.31 29.11 11.02
C PHE A 11 6.49 30.07 11.21
N ARG A 12 6.24 31.29 11.72
CA ARG A 12 7.29 32.29 11.97
C ARG A 12 8.33 31.76 12.95
N PHE A 13 7.89 31.14 14.04
CA PHE A 13 8.80 30.55 15.03
C PHE A 13 9.72 29.49 14.41
N ILE A 14 9.17 28.54 13.63
CA ILE A 14 9.97 27.49 12.98
C ILE A 14 10.93 28.10 11.95
N LYS A 15 10.46 29.08 11.16
CA LYS A 15 11.28 29.77 10.17
C LYS A 15 12.49 30.45 10.81
N ASP A 16 12.25 31.17 11.91
CA ASP A 16 13.27 32.01 12.55
C ASP A 16 14.20 31.21 13.47
N LYS A 17 13.74 30.10 14.05
CA LYS A 17 14.51 29.29 15.00
C LYS A 17 15.11 28.01 14.41
N VAL A 18 14.60 27.53 13.28
CA VAL A 18 15.03 26.28 12.64
C VAL A 18 15.47 26.55 11.20
N SER A 19 14.52 26.68 10.28
CA SER A 19 14.76 27.12 8.89
C SER A 19 13.44 27.33 8.15
N LEU A 20 13.51 28.00 6.98
CA LEU A 20 12.37 28.13 6.07
C LEU A 20 11.85 26.77 5.59
N GLU A 21 12.73 25.83 5.28
CA GLU A 21 12.36 24.48 4.78
C GLU A 21 11.45 23.74 5.79
N TYR A 22 11.78 23.77 7.08
CA TYR A 22 10.95 23.15 8.11
C TYR A 22 9.62 23.88 8.29
N ALA A 23 9.61 25.21 8.11
CA ALA A 23 8.38 26.00 8.19
C ALA A 23 7.44 25.71 7.01
N GLU A 24 7.98 25.52 5.80
CA GLU A 24 7.22 25.10 4.62
C GLU A 24 6.67 23.68 4.79
N ARG A 25 7.47 22.75 5.31
CA ARG A 25 6.99 21.39 5.67
C ARG A 25 5.88 21.43 6.70
N TYR A 26 5.93 22.34 7.68
CA TYR A 26 4.83 22.53 8.63
C TYR A 26 3.53 22.95 7.92
N LEU A 27 3.59 23.88 6.96
CA LEU A 27 2.41 24.27 6.18
C LEU A 27 1.87 23.10 5.34
N LEU A 28 2.76 22.31 4.74
CA LEU A 28 2.39 21.09 4.03
C LEU A 28 1.69 20.11 4.97
N TRP A 29 2.20 19.89 6.18
CA TRP A 29 1.52 19.03 7.17
C TRP A 29 0.14 19.55 7.55
N GLN A 30 -0.02 20.87 7.66
CA GLN A 30 -1.31 21.48 7.95
C GLN A 30 -2.30 21.40 6.78
N SER A 31 -1.84 21.25 5.53
CA SER A 31 -2.73 21.08 4.37
C SER A 31 -3.22 19.64 4.26
N VAL A 32 -2.41 18.65 4.64
CA VAL A 32 -2.80 17.23 4.68
C VAL A 32 -4.02 17.01 5.58
N GLY A 33 -4.04 17.59 6.77
CA GLY A 33 -5.21 17.50 7.68
C GLY A 33 -6.47 18.23 7.22
N LYS A 34 -6.43 18.96 6.09
CA LYS A 34 -7.59 19.62 5.47
C LYS A 34 -8.14 18.86 4.27
N LEU A 35 -7.53 17.74 3.91
CA LEU A 35 -8.01 16.91 2.82
C LEU A 35 -9.39 16.35 3.20
N GLU A 36 -10.40 16.59 2.36
CA GLU A 36 -11.75 16.04 2.56
C GLU A 36 -11.86 14.56 2.15
N LYS A 37 -10.75 14.00 1.64
CA LYS A 37 -10.64 12.63 1.14
C LYS A 37 -9.67 11.84 2.00
N PRO A 38 -9.97 10.56 2.32
CA PRO A 38 -9.04 9.70 3.02
C PRO A 38 -7.76 9.46 2.20
N ILE A 39 -6.66 9.27 2.91
CA ILE A 39 -5.34 8.99 2.39
C ILE A 39 -5.10 7.49 2.46
N ILE A 40 -4.83 6.88 1.32
CA ILE A 40 -4.55 5.45 1.18
C ILE A 40 -3.14 5.30 0.64
N ILE A 41 -2.25 4.73 1.45
CA ILE A 41 -0.85 4.53 1.08
C ILE A 41 -0.63 3.04 0.84
N LEU A 42 -0.19 2.69 -0.36
CA LEU A 42 0.14 1.34 -0.75
C LEU A 42 1.67 1.20 -0.83
N ILE A 43 2.25 0.28 -0.06
CA ILE A 43 3.70 0.07 0.02
C ILE A 43 4.06 -1.31 -0.54
N GLY A 44 4.66 -1.33 -1.72
CA GLY A 44 5.15 -2.53 -2.41
C GLY A 44 6.66 -2.72 -2.29
N GLY A 45 7.12 -3.97 -2.39
CA GLY A 45 8.55 -4.32 -2.30
C GLY A 45 8.79 -5.78 -1.88
N SER A 46 9.95 -6.34 -2.23
CA SER A 46 10.31 -7.72 -1.90
C SER A 46 10.40 -7.95 -0.37
N THR A 47 10.42 -9.19 0.09
CA THR A 47 10.60 -9.50 1.52
C THR A 47 11.95 -9.00 2.04
N GLY A 48 12.01 -8.50 3.28
CA GLY A 48 13.27 -8.08 3.91
C GLY A 48 13.77 -6.67 3.54
N VAL A 49 13.11 -5.97 2.63
CA VAL A 49 13.55 -4.63 2.18
C VAL A 49 13.13 -3.49 3.14
N GLY A 50 12.55 -3.79 4.30
CA GLY A 50 12.18 -2.76 5.29
C GLY A 50 10.85 -2.04 5.05
N LYS A 51 9.92 -2.62 4.27
CA LYS A 51 8.56 -2.08 4.05
C LYS A 51 7.82 -1.77 5.35
N SER A 52 7.76 -2.73 6.27
CA SER A 52 7.06 -2.57 7.55
C SER A 52 7.67 -1.48 8.42
N THR A 53 9.00 -1.28 8.32
CA THR A 53 9.69 -0.16 8.98
C THR A 53 9.23 1.18 8.40
N ILE A 54 9.22 1.32 7.07
CA ILE A 54 8.74 2.53 6.39
C ILE A 54 7.25 2.77 6.71
N ALA A 55 6.42 1.72 6.66
CA ALA A 55 5.01 1.78 7.01
C ALA A 55 4.81 2.30 8.44
N THR A 56 5.58 1.79 9.40
CA THR A 56 5.51 2.21 10.81
C THR A 56 5.93 3.68 10.99
N ILE A 57 6.99 4.12 10.30
CA ILE A 57 7.45 5.52 10.35
C ILE A 57 6.40 6.45 9.74
N LEU A 58 5.83 6.06 8.59
CA LEU A 58 4.78 6.84 7.92
C LEU A 58 3.50 6.89 8.75
N ALA A 59 3.04 5.76 9.29
CA ALA A 59 1.87 5.67 10.15
C ALA A 59 1.97 6.67 11.33
N ASN A 60 3.11 6.66 12.03
CA ASN A 60 3.35 7.58 13.14
C ASN A 60 3.38 9.05 12.70
N ARG A 61 4.06 9.36 11.58
CA ARG A 61 4.19 10.75 11.10
C ARG A 61 2.88 11.33 10.55
N LEU A 62 2.05 10.48 9.96
CA LEU A 62 0.78 10.86 9.36
C LEU A 62 -0.41 10.67 10.30
N ASN A 63 -0.16 10.17 11.52
CA ASN A 63 -1.21 9.78 12.47
C ASN A 63 -2.22 8.77 11.87
N ILE A 64 -1.74 7.86 11.03
CA ILE A 64 -2.54 6.78 10.44
C ILE A 64 -2.45 5.58 11.37
N THR A 65 -3.59 5.21 11.97
CA THR A 65 -3.66 4.11 12.94
C THR A 65 -3.89 2.75 12.29
N ARG A 66 -4.41 2.73 11.05
CA ARG A 66 -4.73 1.51 10.31
C ARG A 66 -3.56 1.12 9.39
N VAL A 67 -2.93 -0.01 9.69
CA VAL A 67 -1.90 -0.63 8.83
C VAL A 67 -2.30 -2.08 8.55
N ALA A 68 -2.42 -2.44 7.28
CA ALA A 68 -2.77 -3.79 6.84
C ALA A 68 -1.60 -4.44 6.10
N SER A 69 -1.37 -5.73 6.35
CA SER A 69 -0.38 -6.53 5.65
C SER A 69 -1.04 -7.39 4.57
N THR A 70 -0.51 -7.35 3.35
CA THR A 70 -1.00 -8.23 2.26
C THR A 70 -0.79 -9.72 2.56
N ASP A 71 0.22 -10.08 3.37
CA ASP A 71 0.41 -11.46 3.82
C ASP A 71 -0.67 -11.90 4.80
N ALA A 72 -1.14 -11.00 5.67
CA ALA A 72 -2.26 -11.28 6.56
C ALA A 72 -3.57 -11.47 5.77
N ILE A 73 -3.81 -10.64 4.75
CA ILE A 73 -4.96 -10.81 3.83
C ILE A 73 -4.89 -12.18 3.16
N ARG A 74 -3.73 -12.53 2.60
CA ARG A 74 -3.49 -13.82 1.97
C ARG A 74 -3.80 -14.99 2.89
N GLU A 75 -3.32 -14.94 4.14
CA GLU A 75 -3.53 -16.01 5.11
C GLU A 75 -4.99 -16.18 5.48
N VAL A 76 -5.71 -15.07 5.70
CA VAL A 76 -7.16 -15.09 5.96
C VAL A 76 -7.93 -15.69 4.77
N MET A 77 -7.63 -15.26 3.55
CA MET A 77 -8.28 -15.78 2.34
C MET A 77 -8.01 -17.28 2.16
N ARG A 78 -6.77 -17.72 2.42
CA ARG A 78 -6.37 -19.14 2.34
C ARG A 78 -7.13 -20.02 3.34
N ALA A 79 -7.42 -19.51 4.53
CA ALA A 79 -8.17 -20.25 5.55
C ALA A 79 -9.69 -20.23 5.31
N SER A 80 -10.21 -19.17 4.67
CA SER A 80 -11.65 -18.91 4.59
C SER A 80 -12.33 -19.50 3.36
N VAL A 81 -11.56 -19.90 2.33
CA VAL A 81 -12.11 -20.38 1.07
C VAL A 81 -11.71 -21.83 0.83
N PRO A 82 -12.66 -22.71 0.44
CA PRO A 82 -12.36 -24.10 0.15
C PRO A 82 -11.24 -24.24 -0.88
N GLU A 83 -10.33 -25.17 -0.61
CA GLU A 83 -9.08 -25.38 -1.36
C GLU A 83 -9.28 -25.61 -2.87
N LYS A 84 -10.46 -26.09 -3.27
CA LYS A 84 -10.84 -26.30 -4.68
C LYS A 84 -11.15 -25.00 -5.45
N LEU A 85 -11.39 -23.89 -4.74
CA LEU A 85 -11.74 -22.60 -5.32
C LEU A 85 -10.56 -21.61 -5.36
N ILE A 86 -9.46 -21.87 -4.63
CA ILE A 86 -8.27 -21.02 -4.66
C ILE A 86 -6.95 -21.81 -4.67
N SER A 87 -6.64 -22.44 -5.80
CA SER A 87 -5.36 -23.12 -6.02
C SER A 87 -4.15 -22.17 -5.97
N SER A 88 -4.34 -20.89 -6.30
CA SER A 88 -3.30 -19.85 -6.38
C SER A 88 -2.76 -19.35 -5.04
N LEU A 89 -3.49 -19.56 -3.93
CA LEU A 89 -3.05 -19.13 -2.59
C LEU A 89 -2.18 -20.16 -1.86
N LYS A 90 -1.85 -21.29 -2.50
CA LYS A 90 -1.02 -22.35 -1.94
C LYS A 90 0.47 -22.01 -1.97
N GLY A 91 1.14 -22.11 -0.82
CA GLY A 91 2.59 -22.00 -0.67
C GLY A 91 3.11 -20.56 -0.53
N SER A 92 4.43 -20.41 -0.32
CA SER A 92 5.11 -19.11 -0.46
C SER A 92 5.05 -18.64 -1.92
N SER A 93 5.22 -17.34 -2.17
CA SER A 93 5.28 -16.74 -3.52
C SER A 93 6.24 -17.47 -4.49
N TYR A 94 7.19 -18.24 -3.95
CA TYR A 94 8.16 -19.06 -4.67
C TYR A 94 7.66 -20.47 -5.08
N ASN A 95 6.62 -21.00 -4.44
CA ASN A 95 6.12 -22.38 -4.63
C ASN A 95 4.72 -22.45 -5.27
N ALA A 96 4.12 -21.30 -5.59
CA ALA A 96 2.77 -21.22 -6.16
C ALA A 96 2.65 -21.97 -7.52
N TYR A 97 3.78 -22.17 -8.21
CA TYR A 97 3.86 -22.93 -9.46
C TYR A 97 3.40 -24.38 -9.40
N LYS A 98 3.42 -25.01 -8.22
CA LYS A 98 3.05 -26.43 -8.06
C LYS A 98 1.55 -26.69 -8.21
N ASN A 99 0.73 -25.64 -8.30
CA ASN A 99 -0.73 -25.75 -8.36
C ASN A 99 -1.33 -25.21 -9.66
N LEU A 100 -0.51 -25.02 -10.71
CA LEU A 100 -0.97 -24.56 -12.02
C LEU A 100 -1.69 -25.68 -12.77
N THR A 101 -2.88 -25.39 -13.28
CA THR A 101 -3.74 -26.36 -14.01
C THR A 101 -3.25 -26.63 -15.44
N PHE A 102 -2.41 -25.75 -16.01
CA PHE A 102 -1.74 -25.96 -17.29
C PHE A 102 -0.29 -25.46 -17.20
N PRO A 103 0.69 -26.14 -17.83
CA PRO A 103 2.05 -25.63 -17.91
C PRO A 103 2.09 -24.42 -18.84
N PRO A 104 2.54 -23.22 -18.39
CA PRO A 104 2.72 -22.11 -19.31
C PRO A 104 3.93 -22.36 -20.21
N SER A 105 3.70 -22.37 -21.52
CA SER A 105 4.77 -22.17 -22.49
C SER A 105 5.23 -20.71 -22.42
N GLY A 106 6.42 -20.45 -21.85
CA GLY A 106 7.13 -19.17 -21.98
C GLY A 106 7.40 -18.37 -20.70
N ALA A 107 6.69 -18.64 -19.59
CA ALA A 107 6.94 -17.97 -18.31
C ALA A 107 7.42 -18.97 -17.25
N GLU A 108 8.41 -18.57 -16.43
CA GLU A 108 8.85 -19.42 -15.31
C GLU A 108 7.66 -19.74 -14.40
N PRO A 109 7.43 -21.03 -14.06
CA PRO A 109 6.25 -21.43 -13.29
C PRO A 109 6.10 -20.65 -11.97
N VAL A 110 7.21 -20.29 -11.33
CA VAL A 110 7.26 -19.48 -10.10
C VAL A 110 6.64 -18.10 -10.28
N ILE A 111 6.96 -17.43 -11.39
CA ILE A 111 6.43 -16.11 -11.73
C ILE A 111 4.92 -16.19 -11.93
N LEU A 112 4.45 -17.19 -12.68
CA LEU A 112 3.01 -17.36 -12.93
C LEU A 112 2.25 -17.59 -11.61
N GLY A 113 2.76 -18.47 -10.74
CA GLY A 113 2.14 -18.72 -9.45
C GLY A 113 2.06 -17.47 -8.57
N PHE A 114 3.10 -16.63 -8.57
CA PHE A 114 3.06 -15.36 -7.86
C PHE A 114 2.04 -14.38 -8.46
N ARG A 115 1.94 -14.27 -9.79
CA ARG A 115 0.93 -13.41 -10.45
C ARG A 115 -0.49 -13.79 -10.04
N GLU A 116 -0.80 -15.09 -10.04
CA GLU A 116 -2.10 -15.59 -9.58
C GLU A 116 -2.38 -15.27 -8.10
N GLN A 117 -1.34 -15.35 -7.26
CA GLN A 117 -1.44 -14.98 -5.86
C GLN A 117 -1.70 -13.48 -5.67
N VAL A 118 -1.05 -12.62 -6.46
CA VAL A 118 -1.30 -11.16 -6.47
C VAL A 118 -2.74 -10.86 -6.85
N LEU A 119 -3.25 -11.46 -7.93
CA LEU A 119 -4.63 -11.26 -8.37
C LEU A 119 -5.64 -11.67 -7.28
N ALA A 120 -5.42 -12.80 -6.63
CA ALA A 120 -6.28 -13.24 -5.54
C ALA A 120 -6.23 -12.28 -4.33
N VAL A 121 -5.04 -11.87 -3.90
CA VAL A 121 -4.87 -10.99 -2.73
C VAL A 121 -5.40 -9.57 -3.00
N ASN A 122 -5.33 -9.09 -4.25
CA ASN A 122 -5.83 -7.77 -4.62
C ASN A 122 -7.31 -7.58 -4.33
N VAL A 123 -8.13 -8.64 -4.44
CA VAL A 123 -9.55 -8.59 -4.03
C VAL A 123 -9.70 -8.13 -2.58
N GLY A 124 -8.84 -8.63 -1.68
CA GLY A 124 -8.81 -8.20 -0.29
C GLY A 124 -8.25 -6.79 -0.10
N ILE A 125 -7.25 -6.40 -0.89
CA ILE A 125 -6.70 -5.03 -0.88
C ILE A 125 -7.79 -4.01 -1.28
N GLU A 126 -8.50 -4.26 -2.38
CA GLU A 126 -9.60 -3.44 -2.88
C GLU A 126 -10.73 -3.34 -1.84
N ALA A 127 -11.08 -4.45 -1.19
CA ALA A 127 -12.07 -4.44 -0.11
C ALA A 127 -11.66 -3.54 1.07
N ILE A 128 -10.38 -3.55 1.45
CA ILE A 128 -9.86 -2.66 2.50
C ILE A 128 -9.86 -1.20 2.04
N ILE A 129 -9.47 -0.94 0.79
CA ILE A 129 -9.52 0.41 0.18
C ILE A 129 -10.95 0.95 0.25
N GLU A 130 -11.92 0.21 -0.31
CA GLU A 130 -13.32 0.63 -0.34
C GLU A 130 -13.89 0.84 1.06
N ARG A 131 -13.54 -0.03 2.02
CA ARG A 131 -13.97 0.14 3.40
C ARG A 131 -13.45 1.43 4.03
N ASN A 132 -12.19 1.77 3.79
CA ASN A 132 -11.59 3.00 4.30
C ASN A 132 -12.14 4.24 3.61
N ILE A 133 -12.49 4.15 2.32
CA ILE A 133 -13.20 5.22 1.61
C ILE A 133 -14.57 5.48 2.25
N LEU A 134 -15.34 4.41 2.49
CA LEU A 134 -16.65 4.48 3.13
C LEU A 134 -16.57 5.08 4.54
N GLU A 135 -15.58 4.66 5.33
CA GLU A 135 -15.36 5.15 6.69
C GLU A 135 -14.69 6.53 6.75
N LYS A 136 -14.29 7.11 5.61
CA LYS A 136 -13.49 8.35 5.51
C LYS A 136 -12.24 8.27 6.40
N SER A 137 -11.54 7.16 6.33
CA SER A 137 -10.38 6.91 7.18
C SER A 137 -9.11 6.61 6.40
N ASP A 138 -7.99 7.13 6.91
CA ASP A 138 -6.68 6.87 6.33
C ASP A 138 -6.21 5.45 6.64
N THR A 139 -5.46 4.86 5.71
CA THR A 139 -4.86 3.53 5.88
C THR A 139 -3.54 3.38 5.13
N ILE A 140 -2.67 2.53 5.66
CA ILE A 140 -1.50 2.00 4.96
C ILE A 140 -1.74 0.52 4.66
N ILE A 141 -1.46 0.07 3.44
CA ILE A 141 -1.46 -1.35 3.07
C ILE A 141 -0.07 -1.68 2.55
N GLU A 142 0.62 -2.62 3.18
CA GLU A 142 2.00 -2.96 2.86
C GLU A 142 2.20 -4.46 2.57
N GLY A 143 3.10 -4.78 1.65
CA GLY A 143 3.56 -6.15 1.45
C GLY A 143 3.95 -6.46 0.01
N ALA A 144 4.30 -7.73 -0.24
CA ALA A 144 4.80 -8.15 -1.55
C ALA A 144 3.73 -8.15 -2.65
N HIS A 145 2.44 -8.20 -2.29
CA HIS A 145 1.34 -8.27 -3.26
C HIS A 145 0.87 -6.90 -3.75
N VAL A 146 1.39 -5.80 -3.20
CA VAL A 146 1.22 -4.47 -3.80
C VAL A 146 2.18 -4.37 -4.98
N VAL A 147 1.69 -4.76 -6.17
CA VAL A 147 2.46 -4.76 -7.42
C VAL A 147 1.87 -3.73 -8.37
N PRO A 148 2.69 -2.83 -8.97
CA PRO A 148 2.16 -1.83 -9.89
C PRO A 148 1.50 -2.50 -11.12
N GLY A 149 0.46 -1.88 -11.66
CA GLY A 149 -0.30 -2.41 -12.81
C GLY A 149 -1.36 -3.46 -12.50
N TYR A 150 -1.41 -4.01 -11.27
CA TYR A 150 -2.44 -5.00 -10.87
C TYR A 150 -3.66 -4.40 -10.16
N LEU A 151 -3.64 -3.09 -9.87
CA LEU A 151 -4.74 -2.35 -9.25
C LEU A 151 -5.07 -1.12 -10.11
N ASN A 152 -6.35 -0.91 -10.41
CA ASN A 152 -6.80 0.28 -11.13
C ASN A 152 -7.04 1.45 -10.17
N LEU A 153 -5.97 2.10 -9.73
CA LEU A 153 -6.07 3.16 -8.71
C LEU A 153 -6.88 4.39 -9.14
N ASN A 154 -7.04 4.60 -10.45
CA ASN A 154 -7.79 5.74 -10.98
C ASN A 154 -9.27 5.70 -10.57
N GLU A 155 -9.82 4.52 -10.30
CA GLU A 155 -11.21 4.32 -9.82
C GLU A 155 -11.48 5.01 -8.47
N TYR A 156 -10.43 5.26 -7.69
CA TYR A 156 -10.53 5.87 -6.36
C TYR A 156 -10.24 7.37 -6.35
N SER A 157 -9.66 7.93 -7.42
CA SER A 157 -9.14 9.31 -7.45
C SER A 157 -10.16 10.41 -7.10
N SER A 158 -11.44 10.17 -7.42
CA SER A 158 -12.53 11.09 -7.07
C SER A 158 -12.92 11.05 -5.60
N ARG A 159 -12.61 9.96 -4.87
CA ARG A 159 -13.07 9.68 -3.50
C ARG A 159 -11.95 9.60 -2.47
N ALA A 160 -10.73 9.29 -2.88
CA ALA A 160 -9.56 9.11 -2.03
C ALA A 160 -8.30 9.69 -2.68
N ILE A 161 -7.29 9.96 -1.86
CA ILE A 161 -5.93 10.17 -2.33
C ILE A 161 -5.21 8.85 -2.18
N VAL A 162 -4.87 8.22 -3.30
CA VAL A 162 -4.18 6.93 -3.31
C VAL A 162 -2.77 7.11 -3.81
N GLN A 163 -1.79 6.76 -2.99
CA GLN A 163 -0.37 6.85 -3.32
C GLN A 163 0.30 5.48 -3.22
N GLN A 164 0.94 5.06 -4.30
CA GLN A 164 1.83 3.89 -4.29
C GLN A 164 3.28 4.31 -4.02
N VAL A 165 3.96 3.57 -3.15
CA VAL A 165 5.37 3.71 -2.82
C VAL A 165 6.03 2.35 -3.00
N PHE A 166 7.14 2.30 -3.73
CA PHE A 166 7.86 1.07 -4.00
C PHE A 166 9.26 1.12 -3.42
N HIS A 167 9.68 0.02 -2.82
CA HIS A 167 11.03 -0.15 -2.33
C HIS A 167 11.70 -1.34 -3.06
N SER A 168 12.86 -1.07 -3.66
CA SER A 168 13.58 -1.89 -4.66
C SER A 168 12.76 -2.14 -5.97
N PRO A 169 12.67 -1.13 -6.86
CA PRO A 169 12.00 -1.24 -8.16
C PRO A 169 12.62 -2.32 -9.09
N GLU A 170 13.90 -2.65 -8.89
CA GLU A 170 14.68 -3.50 -9.81
C GLU A 170 14.14 -4.94 -9.88
N VAL A 171 13.70 -5.47 -8.73
CA VAL A 171 13.10 -6.81 -8.64
C VAL A 171 11.75 -6.89 -9.36
N TRP A 172 11.03 -5.77 -9.46
CA TRP A 172 9.70 -5.74 -10.07
C TRP A 172 9.72 -5.81 -11.59
N HIS A 173 10.81 -5.39 -12.24
CA HIS A 173 10.95 -5.52 -13.69
C HIS A 173 10.87 -6.98 -14.17
N MET A 174 11.36 -7.95 -13.38
CA MET A 174 11.23 -9.38 -13.69
C MET A 174 9.79 -9.89 -13.65
N PHE A 175 8.93 -9.29 -12.83
CA PHE A 175 7.52 -9.69 -12.70
C PHE A 175 6.60 -8.94 -13.69
N MET A 176 7.08 -7.83 -14.26
CA MET A 176 6.35 -6.97 -15.20
C MET A 176 6.67 -7.22 -16.66
N SER A 177 7.78 -7.89 -16.98
CA SER A 177 8.06 -8.31 -18.36
C SER A 177 7.04 -9.38 -18.78
N THR A 178 6.23 -9.02 -19.77
CA THR A 178 5.46 -9.92 -20.64
C THR A 178 6.33 -10.97 -21.29
#